data_AF-F3GPN6-F1
#
_entry.id   AF-F3GPN6-F1
#
_cell.length_a   1.000
_cell.length_b   1.000
_cell.length_c   1.000
_cell.angle_alpha   90.00
_cell.angle_beta   90.00
_cell.angle_gamma   90.00
#
_symmetry.space_group_name_H-M   'P 1'
#
loop_
_entity.id
_entity.type
_entity.pdbx_description
1 polymer ?
#
loop_
_entity_poly.entity_id
_entity_poly.type
_entity_poly.pdbx_seq_one_letter_code
_entity_poly.pdbx_strand_id
1 'polypeptide(L)' 'DEKRMVVILPKGSYMDWLNAQPEQSAAFMNQYPADRLIVDM' A
#
# COMPACT_ATOMS: atom_id res chain seq x y z
N ASP A 1 -4.63 -7.25 21.57
CA ASP A 1 -4.59 -7.79 20.21
C ASP A 1 -4.48 -6.62 19.24
N GLU A 2 -3.55 -6.68 18.29
CA GLU A 2 -3.18 -5.51 17.47
C GLU A 2 -3.74 -5.65 16.06
N LYS A 3 -4.58 -4.68 15.64
CA LYS A 3 -5.15 -4.67 14.28
C LYS A 3 -4.09 -4.24 13.28
N ARG A 4 -3.56 -5.19 12.50
CA ARG A 4 -2.55 -4.97 11.46
C ARG A 4 -3.11 -5.32 10.08
N MET A 5 -2.60 -4.64 9.05
CA MET A 5 -2.95 -4.89 7.65
C MET A 5 -1.75 -4.64 6.75
N VAL A 6 -1.76 -5.25 5.57
CA VAL A 6 -0.76 -4.98 4.52
C VAL A 6 -1.11 -3.69 3.78
N VAL A 7 -0.08 -3.04 3.24
CA VAL A 7 -0.24 -1.93 2.30
C VAL A 7 -0.37 -2.49 0.89
N ILE A 8 -1.42 -2.09 0.19
CA ILE A 8 -1.64 -2.48 -1.21
C ILE A 8 -1.24 -1.28 -2.07
N LEU A 9 -0.28 -1.48 -2.97
CA LEU A 9 0.18 -0.43 -3.87
C LEU A 9 -0.72 -0.35 -5.12
N PRO A 10 -1.12 0.84 -5.57
CA PRO A 10 -1.71 1.03 -6.89
C PRO A 10 -0.76 0.58 -8.01
N LYS A 11 -1.30 0.01 -9.10
CA LYS A 11 -0.46 -0.43 -10.24
C LYS A 11 0.46 0.66 -10.80
N GLY A 12 -0.02 1.91 -10.83
CA GLY A 12 0.76 3.04 -11.32
C GLY A 12 1.99 3.38 -10.46
N SER A 13 2.02 2.95 -9.19
CA SER A 13 3.10 3.28 -8.26
C SER A 13 4.12 2.14 -8.09
N TYR A 14 4.03 1.06 -8.87
CA TYR A 14 4.93 -0.08 -8.73
C TYR A 14 6.38 0.28 -9.03
N MET A 15 6.63 0.98 -10.14
CA MET A 15 7.98 1.39 -10.50
C MET A 15 8.52 2.46 -9.55
N ASP A 16 7.66 3.36 -9.09
CA ASP A 16 8.06 4.38 -8.12
C ASP A 16 8.48 3.75 -6.79
N TRP A 17 7.75 2.72 -6.33
CA TRP A 17 8.11 1.95 -5.15
C TRP A 17 9.43 1.20 -5.31
N LEU A 18 9.61 0.48 -6.43
CA LEU A 18 10.81 -0.32 -6.66
C LEU A 18 12.08 0.52 -6.80
N ASN A 19 11.96 1.79 -7.18
CA ASN A 19 13.09 2.71 -7.34
C ASN A 19 13.23 3.71 -6.17
N ALA A 20 12.31 3.70 -5.20
CA ALA A 20 12.33 4.62 -4.08
C ALA A 20 13.57 4.40 -3.20
N GLN A 21 14.21 5.49 -2.78
CA GLN A 21 15.20 5.44 -1.71
C GLN A 21 14.52 5.13 -0.36
N PRO A 22 15.24 4.57 0.62
CA PRO A 22 14.66 4.23 1.92
C PRO A 22 13.89 5.37 2.60
N GLU A 23 14.38 6.61 2.46
CA GLU A 23 13.75 7.80 3.04
C GLU A 23 12.42 8.16 2.36
N GLN A 24 12.23 7.73 1.11
CA GLN A 24 11.02 7.96 0.31
C GLN A 24 9.98 6.85 0.50
N SER A 25 10.42 5.64 0.87
CA SER A 25 9.56 4.45 1.03
C SER A 25 8.44 4.64 2.06
N ALA A 26 8.66 5.46 3.09
CA ALA A 26 7.64 5.76 4.10
C ALA A 26 6.37 6.41 3.51
N ALA A 27 6.49 7.18 2.41
CA ALA A 27 5.35 7.82 1.75
C ALA A 27 4.39 6.81 1.09
N PHE A 28 4.85 5.59 0.80
CA PHE A 28 4.03 4.53 0.24
C PHE A 28 3.24 3.77 1.31
N MET A 29 3.55 3.96 2.60
CA MET A 29 2.96 3.21 3.72
C MET A 29 1.59 3.77 4.16
N ASN A 30 0.69 3.93 3.19
CA ASN A 30 -0.67 4.41 3.39
C ASN A 30 -1.70 3.31 3.20
N GLN A 31 -2.85 3.44 3.85
CA GLN A 31 -3.95 2.50 3.64
C GLN A 31 -4.47 2.60 2.20
N TYR A 32 -4.75 1.43 1.61
CA TYR A 32 -5.41 1.37 0.32
C TYR A 32 -6.90 1.70 0.48
N PRO A 33 -7.53 2.45 -0.45
CA PRO A 33 -8.94 2.80 -0.36
C PRO A 33 -9.83 1.55 -0.23
N ALA A 34 -10.58 1.46 0.87
CA ALA A 34 -11.37 0.28 1.22
C ALA A 34 -12.52 0.01 0.24
N ASP A 35 -13.04 1.06 -0.40
CA ASP A 35 -14.05 1.00 -1.46
C ASP A 35 -13.58 0.27 -2.74
N ARG A 36 -12.27 0.09 -2.89
CA ARG A 36 -11.67 -0.69 -3.99
C ARG A 36 -11.39 -2.15 -3.61
N LEU A 37 -11.69 -2.55 -2.39
CA LEU A 37 -11.58 -3.94 -1.92
C LEU A 37 -12.95 -4.60 -1.92
N ILE A 38 -12.98 -5.87 -2.32
CA ILE A 38 -14.17 -6.71 -2.25
C ILE A 38 -13.90 -7.78 -1.20
N VAL A 39 -14.81 -7.93 -0.26
CA VAL A 39 -14.83 -9.06 0.67
C VAL A 39 -15.65 -10.15 0.01
N ASP A 40 -15.02 -11.27 -0.30
CA ASP A 40 -15.72 -12.47 -0.75
C ASP A 40 -16.14 -13.30 0.47
N MET A 41 -17.33 -13.90 0.43
CA MET A 41 -17.93 -14.65 1.54
C MET A 41 -17.75 -16.15 1.38
#